data_AF-A0AAW9I6M8-F1
#
_entry.id   AF-A0AAW9I6M8-F1
#
_cell.length_a   1.000
_cell.length_b   1.000
_cell.length_c   1.000
_cell.angle_alpha   90.00
_cell.angle_beta   90.00
_cell.angle_gamma   90.00
#
_symmetry.space_group_name_H-M   'P 1'
#
loop_
_entity.id
_entity.type
_entity.pdbx_description
1 polymer ?
#
loop_
_entity_poly.entity_id
_entity_poly.type
_entity_poly.pdbx_seq_one_letter_code
_entity_poly.pdbx_strand_id
1 'polypeptide(L)'
;NKTAYIATSVAFDDEMKNRVKKHQESRPKYWKTYEIYKDIYSIVEELNKNHNTVIMDCVTLMVNNLMFTHGIEVDEATCEELNELENYIREQIIKLLEAVKKTNLYFVIVTNEIGMGIVPENKLSRIYG
;
A
#
# COMPACT_ATOMS: atom_id res chain seq x y z
N ASN A 1 23.48 4.39 2.80
CA ASN A 1 22.48 3.52 2.14
C ASN A 1 21.61 4.33 1.20
N LYS A 2 21.48 3.90 -0.05
CA LYS A 2 20.49 4.44 -0.99
C LYS A 2 19.13 3.84 -0.62
N THR A 3 18.26 4.66 -0.06
CA THR A 3 16.93 4.25 0.42
C THR A 3 15.86 4.77 -0.52
N ALA A 4 14.94 3.91 -0.92
CA ALA A 4 13.70 4.28 -1.59
C ALA A 4 12.53 4.22 -0.62
N TYR A 5 11.55 5.09 -0.85
CA TYR A 5 10.29 5.10 -0.14
C TYR A 5 9.15 4.89 -1.14
N ILE A 6 8.28 3.93 -0.89
CA ILE A 6 7.06 3.68 -1.66
C ILE A 6 5.89 4.27 -0.87
N ALA A 7 5.31 5.33 -1.42
CA ALA A 7 4.08 5.93 -0.90
C ALA A 7 2.89 5.27 -1.60
N THR A 8 2.12 4.47 -0.86
CA THR A 8 0.90 3.84 -1.40
C THR A 8 -0.31 4.77 -1.28
N SER A 9 -0.19 5.84 -0.50
CA SER A 9 -1.19 6.89 -0.34
C SER A 9 -1.24 7.74 -1.62
N VAL A 10 -2.12 7.41 -2.56
CA VAL A 10 -2.48 8.36 -3.60
C VAL A 10 -3.34 9.43 -2.96
N ALA A 11 -2.85 10.65 -2.94
CA ALA A 11 -3.51 11.73 -2.23
C ALA A 11 -4.74 12.23 -3.02
N PHE A 12 -5.88 11.56 -2.81
CA PHE A 12 -7.16 11.93 -3.41
C PHE A 12 -7.83 13.13 -2.73
N ASP A 13 -7.38 13.52 -1.53
CA ASP A 13 -7.85 14.68 -0.75
C ASP A 13 -6.66 15.56 -0.31
N ASP A 14 -6.87 16.88 -0.29
CA ASP A 14 -5.88 17.91 0.02
C ASP A 14 -5.42 17.90 1.49
N GLU A 15 -6.22 17.37 2.42
CA GLU A 15 -5.82 17.15 3.81
C GLU A 15 -4.75 16.04 3.91
N MET A 16 -4.95 14.94 3.16
CA MET A 16 -3.97 13.86 3.06
C MET A 16 -2.67 14.31 2.39
N LYS A 17 -2.73 15.19 1.37
CA LYS A 17 -1.53 15.80 0.76
C LYS A 17 -0.68 16.57 1.78
N ASN A 18 -1.31 17.34 2.66
CA ASN A 18 -0.60 18.11 3.69
C ASN A 18 0.06 17.21 4.74
N ARG A 19 -0.61 16.11 5.15
CA ARG A 19 0.00 15.11 6.04
C ARG A 19 1.16 14.36 5.41
N VAL A 20 1.03 13.96 4.13
CA VAL A 20 2.09 13.31 3.36
C VAL A 20 3.28 14.26 3.21
N LYS A 21 3.05 15.53 2.89
CA LYS A 21 4.11 16.55 2.76
C LYS A 21 4.89 16.74 4.06
N LYS A 22 4.22 16.81 5.21
CA LYS A 22 4.88 16.89 6.52
C LYS A 22 5.69 15.64 6.86
N HIS A 23 5.23 14.46 6.43
CA HIS A 23 5.98 13.20 6.52
C HIS A 23 7.14 13.11 5.52
N GLN A 24 7.03 13.73 4.34
CA GLN A 24 8.12 13.82 3.38
C GLN A 24 9.21 14.79 3.86
N GLU A 25 8.82 15.89 4.51
CA GLU A 25 9.74 16.90 5.08
C GLU A 25 10.54 16.39 6.27
N SER A 26 10.04 15.40 7.02
CA SER A 26 10.80 14.73 8.09
C SER A 26 11.76 13.66 7.56
N ARG A 27 11.69 13.31 6.27
CA ARG A 27 12.58 12.32 5.65
C ARG A 27 13.86 12.97 5.15
N PRO A 28 14.97 12.24 5.14
CA PRO A 28 16.18 12.73 4.51
C PRO A 28 15.93 12.99 3.02
N LYS A 29 16.26 14.20 2.55
CA LYS A 29 16.03 14.66 1.15
C LYS A 29 16.68 13.77 0.07
N TYR A 30 17.62 12.92 0.45
CA TYR A 30 18.30 12.01 -0.47
C TYR A 30 17.51 10.72 -0.75
N TRP A 31 16.36 10.49 -0.10
CA TRP A 31 15.50 9.34 -0.37
C TRP A 31 14.68 9.58 -1.64
N LYS A 32 14.67 8.60 -2.54
CA LYS A 32 13.80 8.65 -3.73
C LYS A 32 12.41 8.14 -3.35
N THR A 33 11.38 8.94 -3.60
CA THR A 33 9.97 8.56 -3.36
C THR A 33 9.35 8.02 -4.66
N TYR A 34 8.61 6.93 -4.54
CA TYR A 34 7.83 6.29 -5.59
C TYR A 34 6.37 6.27 -5.15
N GLU A 35 5.50 6.98 -5.86
CA GLU A 35 4.06 7.02 -5.57
C GLU A 35 3.35 5.93 -6.39
N ILE A 36 3.20 4.75 -5.78
CA ILE A 36 2.65 3.58 -6.44
C ILE A 36 1.93 2.70 -5.42
N TYR A 37 0.74 2.23 -5.79
CA TYR A 37 -0.13 1.39 -4.96
C TYR A 37 -0.60 0.13 -5.69
N LYS A 38 -0.41 0.05 -7.00
CA LYS A 38 -0.81 -1.08 -7.82
C LYS A 38 0.41 -1.61 -8.57
N ASP A 39 0.46 -2.93 -8.74
CA ASP A 39 1.51 -3.63 -9.48
C ASP A 39 2.93 -3.27 -9.00
N ILE A 40 3.11 -3.04 -7.69
CA ILE A 40 4.40 -2.64 -7.09
C ILE A 40 5.51 -3.64 -7.41
N TYR A 41 5.16 -4.93 -7.59
CA TYR A 41 6.07 -5.98 -8.03
C TYR A 41 6.81 -5.64 -9.34
N SER A 42 6.20 -4.84 -10.23
CA SER A 42 6.77 -4.48 -11.53
C SER A 42 8.02 -3.58 -11.43
N ILE A 43 8.15 -2.81 -10.36
CA ILE A 43 9.27 -1.88 -10.16
C ILE A 43 10.38 -2.45 -9.27
N VAL A 44 10.19 -3.64 -8.69
CA VAL A 44 11.12 -4.23 -7.71
C VAL A 44 12.53 -4.42 -8.30
N GLU A 45 12.63 -4.80 -9.58
CA GLU A 45 13.93 -4.96 -10.22
C GLU A 45 14.67 -3.61 -10.38
N GLU A 46 13.95 -2.55 -10.75
CA GLU A 46 14.52 -1.19 -10.79
C GLU A 46 14.97 -0.75 -9.39
N LEU A 47 14.16 -1.04 -8.37
CA LEU A 47 14.48 -0.71 -6.99
C LEU A 47 15.77 -1.41 -6.54
N ASN A 48 15.93 -2.70 -6.86
CA ASN A 48 17.11 -3.49 -6.54
C ASN A 48 18.39 -2.99 -7.24
N LYS A 49 18.28 -2.45 -8.46
CA LYS A 49 19.43 -1.89 -9.19
C LYS A 49 19.93 -0.58 -8.56
N ASN A 50 19.04 0.21 -7.98
CA ASN A 50 19.33 1.59 -7.59
C ASN A 50 19.42 1.81 -6.07
N HIS A 51 18.83 0.93 -5.27
CA HIS A 51 18.67 1.10 -3.83
C HIS A 51 19.07 -0.16 -3.07
N ASN A 52 19.44 -0.01 -1.80
CA ASN A 52 19.74 -1.11 -0.89
C ASN A 52 18.57 -1.37 0.07
N THR A 53 17.76 -0.35 0.32
CA THR A 53 16.67 -0.37 1.29
C THR A 53 15.41 0.22 0.67
N VAL A 54 14.28 -0.41 0.90
CA VAL A 54 12.96 0.08 0.49
C VAL A 54 12.05 0.10 1.70
N ILE A 55 11.34 1.21 1.88
CA ILE A 55 10.29 1.34 2.89
C ILE A 55 8.98 1.57 2.16
N MET A 56 8.01 0.68 2.36
CA MET A 56 6.67 0.81 1.79
C MET A 56 5.68 1.18 2.90
N ASP A 57 4.95 2.27 2.71
CA ASP A 57 4.05 2.83 3.71
C ASP A 57 2.78 3.36 3.02
N CYS A 58 1.59 2.81 3.29
CA CYS A 58 1.32 1.58 4.05
C CYS A 58 0.44 0.59 3.28
N VAL A 59 0.48 -0.68 3.70
CA VAL A 59 -0.37 -1.73 3.11
C VAL A 59 -1.85 -1.38 3.22
N THR A 60 -2.26 -0.76 4.33
CA THR A 60 -3.66 -0.36 4.56
C THR A 60 -4.17 0.58 3.46
N LEU A 61 -3.38 1.60 3.09
CA LEU A 61 -3.74 2.54 2.02
C LEU A 61 -3.61 1.90 0.63
N MET A 62 -2.67 0.97 0.44
CA MET A 62 -2.60 0.17 -0.78
C MET A 62 -3.90 -0.61 -1.00
N VAL A 63 -4.34 -1.34 0.02
CA VAL A 63 -5.57 -2.15 0.00
C VAL A 63 -6.77 -1.26 -0.30
N ASN A 64 -6.93 -0.14 0.41
CA ASN A 64 -8.00 0.82 0.15
C ASN A 64 -8.01 1.29 -1.31
N ASN A 65 -6.86 1.72 -1.83
CA ASN A 65 -6.77 2.22 -3.21
C ASN A 65 -7.04 1.12 -4.26
N LEU A 66 -6.66 -0.13 -3.97
CA LEU A 66 -6.97 -1.27 -4.83
C LEU A 66 -8.48 -1.57 -4.85
N MET A 67 -9.20 -1.46 -3.72
CA MET A 67 -10.65 -1.61 -3.69
C MET A 67 -11.34 -0.56 -4.54
N PHE A 68 -10.99 0.72 -4.35
CA PHE A 68 -11.56 1.82 -5.14
C PHE A 68 -11.30 1.67 -6.64
N THR A 69 -10.09 1.21 -7.03
CA THR A 69 -9.73 1.03 -8.44
C THR A 69 -10.39 -0.21 -9.06
N HIS A 70 -10.75 -1.22 -8.26
CA HIS A 70 -11.47 -2.40 -8.72
C HIS A 70 -12.93 -2.07 -9.09
N GLY A 71 -13.47 -0.95 -8.59
CA GLY A 71 -14.79 -0.45 -8.96
C GLY A 71 -15.95 -1.14 -8.23
N ILE A 72 -15.67 -1.89 -7.16
CA ILE A 72 -16.68 -2.54 -6.34
C ILE A 72 -17.17 -1.57 -5.26
N GLU A 73 -18.47 -1.31 -5.22
CA GLU A 73 -19.11 -0.66 -4.07
C GLU A 73 -19.26 -1.67 -2.95
N VAL A 74 -18.32 -1.67 -2.01
CA VAL A 74 -18.21 -2.68 -0.93
C VAL A 74 -19.50 -2.82 -0.11
N ASP A 75 -20.27 -1.75 0.07
CA ASP A 75 -21.51 -1.79 0.84
C ASP A 75 -22.61 -2.59 0.13
N GLU A 76 -22.65 -2.53 -1.21
CA GLU A 76 -23.61 -3.20 -2.09
C GLU A 76 -23.09 -4.53 -2.67
N ALA A 77 -21.79 -4.79 -2.53
CA ALA A 77 -21.13 -5.96 -3.08
C ALA A 77 -21.70 -7.28 -2.55
N THR A 78 -21.84 -8.24 -3.46
CA THR A 78 -22.13 -9.63 -3.16
C THR A 78 -20.93 -10.32 -2.48
N CYS A 79 -21.18 -11.45 -1.81
CA CYS A 79 -20.09 -12.24 -1.24
C CYS A 79 -19.08 -12.73 -2.29
N GLU A 80 -19.54 -12.98 -3.52
CA GLU A 80 -18.67 -13.44 -4.62
C GLU A 80 -17.72 -12.31 -5.06
N GLU A 81 -18.22 -11.10 -5.26
CA GLU A 81 -17.41 -9.92 -5.61
C GLU A 81 -16.39 -9.58 -4.51
N LEU A 82 -16.79 -9.69 -3.24
CA LEU A 82 -15.86 -9.49 -2.11
C LEU A 82 -14.75 -10.53 -2.09
N ASN A 83 -15.06 -11.80 -2.38
CA ASN A 83 -14.05 -12.86 -2.47
C ASN A 83 -13.10 -12.66 -3.66
N GLU A 84 -13.60 -12.21 -4.81
CA GLU A 84 -12.78 -11.88 -5.97
C GLU A 84 -11.83 -10.71 -5.66
N LEU A 85 -12.33 -9.68 -4.98
CA LEU A 85 -11.53 -8.55 -4.52
C LEU A 85 -10.44 -8.96 -3.54
N GLU A 86 -10.78 -9.79 -2.54
CA GLU A 86 -9.81 -10.33 -1.60
C GLU A 86 -8.71 -11.13 -2.31
N ASN A 87 -9.10 -12.01 -3.23
CA ASN A 87 -8.15 -12.80 -4.04
C ASN A 87 -7.25 -11.89 -4.87
N TYR A 88 -7.80 -10.86 -5.51
CA TYR A 88 -7.03 -9.88 -6.29
C TYR A 88 -5.98 -9.16 -5.42
N ILE A 89 -6.37 -8.66 -4.24
CA ILE A 89 -5.46 -7.99 -3.31
C ILE A 89 -4.37 -8.95 -2.82
N ARG A 90 -4.76 -10.17 -2.48
CA ARG A 90 -3.84 -11.23 -2.05
C ARG A 90 -2.82 -11.56 -3.13
N GLU A 91 -3.24 -11.65 -4.39
CA GLU A 91 -2.32 -11.86 -5.52
C GLU A 91 -1.30 -10.73 -5.66
N GLN A 92 -1.72 -9.46 -5.48
CA GLN A 92 -0.81 -8.31 -5.55
C GLN A 92 0.30 -8.41 -4.48
N ILE A 93 -0.06 -8.79 -3.26
CA ILE A 93 0.89 -9.00 -2.16
C ILE A 93 1.81 -10.19 -2.46
N ILE A 94 1.27 -11.32 -2.92
CA ILE A 94 2.07 -12.51 -3.28
C ILE A 94 3.10 -12.16 -4.35
N LYS A 95 2.68 -11.50 -5.44
CA LYS A 95 3.58 -11.07 -6.53
C LYS A 95 4.67 -10.12 -6.01
N LEU A 96 4.33 -9.20 -5.11
CA LEU A 96 5.32 -8.32 -4.48
C LEU A 96 6.34 -9.12 -3.65
N LEU A 97 5.88 -10.03 -2.79
CA LEU A 97 6.77 -10.86 -1.97
C LEU A 97 7.67 -11.75 -2.83
N GLU A 98 7.14 -12.36 -3.89
CA GLU A 98 7.92 -13.17 -4.82
C GLU A 98 8.96 -12.35 -5.57
N ALA A 99 8.63 -11.12 -5.99
CA ALA A 99 9.57 -10.22 -6.62
C ALA A 99 10.69 -9.82 -5.65
N VAL A 100 10.34 -9.43 -4.41
CA VAL A 100 11.31 -9.02 -3.39
C VAL A 100 12.23 -10.17 -2.99
N LYS A 101 11.72 -11.41 -2.88
CA LYS A 101 12.53 -12.61 -2.60
C LYS A 101 13.62 -12.87 -3.63
N LYS A 102 13.50 -12.34 -4.85
CA LYS A 102 14.50 -12.45 -5.93
C LYS A 102 15.57 -11.36 -5.86
N THR A 103 15.56 -10.52 -4.82
CA THR A 103 16.45 -9.37 -4.67
C THR A 103 17.23 -9.41 -3.35
N ASN A 104 18.27 -8.58 -3.24
CA ASN A 104 19.01 -8.37 -1.99
C ASN A 104 18.53 -7.12 -1.24
N LEU A 105 17.31 -6.65 -1.54
CA LEU A 105 16.74 -5.46 -0.92
C LEU A 105 16.40 -5.73 0.54
N TYR A 106 16.79 -4.81 1.41
CA TYR A 106 16.18 -4.72 2.74
C TYR A 106 14.83 -4.02 2.61
N PHE A 107 13.75 -4.81 2.51
CA PHE A 107 12.40 -4.31 2.26
C PHE A 107 11.59 -4.28 3.55
N VAL A 108 11.18 -3.08 3.97
CA VAL A 108 10.35 -2.84 5.15
C VAL A 108 8.94 -2.50 4.70
N ILE A 109 7.96 -3.21 5.24
CA ILE A 109 6.54 -2.98 4.98
C ILE A 109 5.92 -2.41 6.25
N VAL A 110 5.26 -1.26 6.13
CA VAL A 110 4.50 -0.63 7.20
C VAL A 110 3.02 -0.96 7.00
N THR A 111 2.38 -1.43 8.05
CA THR A 111 0.92 -1.64 8.12
C THR A 111 0.36 -0.79 9.26
N ASN A 112 -0.88 -0.33 9.11
CA ASN A 112 -1.61 0.29 10.21
C ASN A 112 -2.59 -0.75 10.76
N GLU A 113 -2.55 -0.97 12.07
CA GLU A 113 -3.55 -1.76 12.77
C GLU A 113 -4.82 -0.91 12.95
N ILE A 114 -5.96 -1.42 12.46
CA ILE A 114 -7.28 -0.77 12.58
C ILE A 114 -8.18 -1.54 13.57
N GLY A 115 -7.71 -2.68 14.11
CA GLY A 115 -8.50 -3.67 14.86
C GLY A 115 -8.67 -3.44 16.38
N MET A 116 -8.29 -2.28 16.94
CA MET A 116 -8.47 -2.00 18.38
C MET A 116 -9.53 -0.91 18.69
N GLY A 117 -10.35 -0.53 17.72
CA GLY A 117 -11.51 0.36 17.90
C GLY A 117 -12.83 -0.41 17.93
N ILE A 118 -13.82 0.12 18.67
CA ILE A 118 -15.22 -0.37 18.69
C ILE A 118 -15.64 -0.71 17.26
N VAL A 119 -16.16 -1.93 17.04
CA VAL A 119 -16.73 -2.38 15.77
C VAL A 119 -17.63 -1.27 15.23
N PRO A 120 -17.25 -0.56 14.15
CA PRO A 120 -18.08 0.51 13.65
C PRO A 120 -19.35 -0.08 13.06
N GLU A 121 -20.48 0.63 13.19
CA GLU A 121 -21.76 0.18 12.63
C GLU A 121 -21.68 -0.03 11.10
N ASN A 122 -20.71 0.62 10.46
CA ASN A 122 -20.51 0.65 9.02
C ASN A 122 -19.85 -0.63 8.47
N LYS A 123 -20.41 -1.19 7.39
CA LYS A 123 -20.08 -2.51 6.84
C LYS A 123 -18.67 -2.52 6.23
N LEU A 124 -18.30 -1.46 5.52
CA LEU A 124 -16.92 -1.16 5.11
C LEU A 124 -15.92 -1.37 6.27
N SER A 125 -16.10 -0.71 7.40
CA SER A 125 -15.15 -0.78 8.51
C SER A 125 -15.02 -2.16 9.15
N ARG A 126 -16.03 -3.04 9.03
CA ARG A 126 -15.94 -4.44 9.50
C ARG A 126 -15.09 -5.34 8.61
N ILE A 127 -15.02 -5.05 7.32
CA ILE A 127 -14.21 -5.82 6.35
C ILE A 127 -12.73 -5.43 6.45
N TYR A 128 -12.43 -4.22 6.91
CA TYR A 128 -11.06 -3.73 7.11
C TYR A 128 -10.44 -4.09 8.47
N GLY A 129 -11.26 -4.47 9.46
CA GLY A 129 -10.86 -4.69 10.86
C GLY A 129 -10.30 -6.08 11.15
#